data_AF-A0A0P0VJ59-F1
#
_entry.id   AF-A0A0P0VJ59-F1
#
_cell.length_a   1.000
_cell.length_b   1.000
_cell.length_c   1.000
_cell.angle_alpha   90.00
_cell.angle_beta   90.00
_cell.angle_gamma   90.00
#
_symmetry.space_group_name_H-M   'P 1'
#
loop_
_entity.id
_entity.type
_entity.pdbx_description
1 polymer ?
#
loop_
_entity_poly.entity_id
_entity_poly.type
_entity_poly.pdbx_seq_one_letter_code
_entity_poly.pdbx_strand_id
1 'polypeptide(L)'
;MASLSRVPPPARGSRRRPPPSSPVPLSPRQEMLLEAASDGDLGFLKRVVRSLDGGRGRPAEAVEAVRECGAGALHLAAGAGKLAVCRYLVEELRVDANAIYDQGETPLAYAVNGANVATVRYLLDHGAHPEKADNKGFTPLHFAAEEGYCNVVELLLAKGAQVDSMSVRGTPLHLAATNGQHRVVKILLDHNADCNKIVSAVYTPLLVAIYGSSLKCVKLLIKAGADVNGVGNITPLIASVGSTEIMKCLLEAGADPNVPDEFGRMPIEFAVRCGTLKDVNILFPLTSPMPTVPDWSVRGIIRHVNTLPGQKDYESGLEKEVAGLKLQGVEALKRQDYLAASDLYTKALCLDFNDATLYSNRSLCFLHMGDGDKAYGDAYTCRMMRPDWPKACYRQGAALMLLKEYQKACDALLDGFKMDPGNSEIENALREAMESLKISDGAKLTT
;
A
#
# COMPACT_ATOMS: atom_id res chain seq x y z
N MET A 1 -48.83 -2.36 58.19
CA MET A 1 -47.82 -3.12 57.43
C MET A 1 -48.38 -3.46 56.05
N ALA A 2 -47.51 -3.46 55.04
CA ALA A 2 -47.75 -3.78 53.62
C ALA A 2 -48.51 -2.74 52.77
N SER A 3 -47.73 -1.82 52.21
CA SER A 3 -48.06 -1.00 51.05
C SER A 3 -48.13 -1.89 49.80
N LEU A 4 -49.30 -1.97 49.16
CA LEU A 4 -49.47 -2.68 47.88
C LEU A 4 -49.04 -1.76 46.72
N SER A 5 -47.80 -1.93 46.27
CA SER A 5 -47.24 -1.29 45.09
C SER A 5 -47.96 -1.76 43.82
N ARG A 6 -48.60 -0.82 43.13
CA ARG A 6 -49.15 -1.01 41.78
C ARG A 6 -48.02 -1.26 40.78
N VAL A 7 -48.15 -2.34 40.01
CA VAL A 7 -47.28 -2.67 38.87
C VAL A 7 -47.48 -1.64 37.75
N PRO A 8 -46.44 -0.97 37.24
CA PRO A 8 -46.56 -0.10 36.06
C PRO A 8 -46.61 -0.94 34.76
N PRO A 9 -47.33 -0.46 33.71
CA PRO A 9 -47.44 -1.16 32.44
C PRO A 9 -46.11 -1.22 31.67
N PRO A 10 -45.91 -2.20 30.77
CA PRO A 10 -44.67 -2.35 30.03
C PRO A 10 -44.40 -1.13 29.14
N ALA A 11 -43.19 -0.60 29.25
CA ALA A 11 -42.70 0.51 28.45
C ALA A 11 -42.85 0.20 26.95
N ARG A 12 -43.48 1.11 26.22
CA ARG A 12 -43.60 1.08 24.76
C ARG A 12 -42.21 0.85 24.16
N GLY A 13 -42.12 -0.16 23.29
CA GLY A 13 -40.88 -0.58 22.66
C GLY A 13 -40.08 0.59 22.12
N SER A 14 -38.83 0.69 22.57
CA SER A 14 -37.82 1.51 21.91
C SER A 14 -37.80 1.10 20.44
N ARG A 15 -38.24 1.99 19.55
CA ARG A 15 -38.04 1.84 18.11
C ARG A 15 -36.55 1.59 17.91
N ARG A 16 -36.19 0.36 17.55
CA ARG A 16 -34.83 0.02 17.12
C ARG A 16 -34.48 1.03 16.03
N ARG A 17 -33.38 1.76 16.19
CA ARG A 17 -32.81 2.53 15.08
C ARG A 17 -32.60 1.55 13.93
N PRO A 18 -33.05 1.86 12.71
CA PRO A 18 -32.77 1.01 11.57
C PRO A 18 -31.25 0.88 11.38
N PRO A 19 -30.77 -0.24 10.81
CA PRO A 19 -29.36 -0.40 10.46
C PRO A 19 -28.90 0.74 9.54
N PRO A 20 -27.59 1.06 9.49
CA PRO A 20 -27.08 2.09 8.58
C PRO A 20 -27.53 1.76 7.16
N SER A 21 -28.36 2.64 6.61
CA SER A 21 -28.94 2.51 5.28
C SER A 21 -27.82 2.49 4.24
N SER A 22 -28.01 1.69 3.18
CA SER A 22 -27.36 1.90 1.89
C SER A 22 -27.36 3.41 1.54
N PRO A 23 -26.30 3.93 0.85
CA PRO A 23 -26.22 5.36 0.55
C PRO A 23 -27.53 5.79 -0.11
N VAL A 24 -28.19 6.77 0.50
CA VAL A 24 -29.43 7.34 -0.03
C VAL A 24 -29.11 7.85 -1.43
N PRO A 25 -29.83 7.41 -2.48
CA PRO A 25 -29.60 7.89 -3.83
C PRO A 25 -29.67 9.42 -3.84
N LEU A 26 -28.74 10.05 -4.54
CA LEU A 26 -28.75 11.50 -4.68
C LEU A 26 -30.06 11.93 -5.34
N SER A 27 -30.60 13.06 -4.90
CA SER A 27 -31.70 13.69 -5.63
C SER A 27 -31.20 14.21 -6.99
N PRO A 28 -32.06 14.36 -8.01
CA PRO A 28 -31.65 14.86 -9.31
C PRO A 28 -30.89 16.19 -9.24
N ARG A 29 -31.25 17.07 -8.30
CA ARG A 29 -30.55 18.36 -8.09
C ARG A 29 -29.13 18.20 -7.55
N GLN A 30 -28.90 17.16 -6.75
CA GLN A 30 -27.58 16.85 -6.20
C GLN A 30 -26.69 16.24 -7.27
N GLU A 31 -27.22 15.37 -8.13
CA GLU A 31 -26.52 14.86 -9.32
C GLU A 31 -26.13 15.99 -10.27
N MET A 32 -27.07 16.90 -10.59
CA MET A 32 -26.84 18.09 -11.42
C MET A 32 -25.73 18.99 -10.86
N LEU A 33 -25.53 19.05 -9.54
CA LEU A 33 -24.45 19.83 -8.92
C LEU A 33 -23.08 19.22 -9.28
N LEU A 34 -22.96 17.90 -9.13
CA LEU A 34 -21.72 17.16 -9.37
C LEU A 34 -21.37 17.14 -10.85
N GLU A 35 -22.36 16.95 -11.73
CA GLU A 35 -22.21 17.04 -13.18
C GLU A 35 -21.74 18.44 -13.60
N ALA A 36 -22.39 19.49 -13.12
CA ALA A 36 -21.99 20.87 -13.42
C ALA A 36 -20.56 21.19 -12.94
N ALA A 37 -20.14 20.61 -11.81
CA ALA A 37 -18.80 20.77 -11.29
C ALA A 37 -17.76 20.07 -12.17
N SER A 38 -18.07 18.85 -12.61
CA SER A 38 -17.25 18.05 -13.53
C SER A 38 -17.14 18.70 -14.91
N ASP A 39 -18.23 19.23 -15.46
CA ASP A 39 -18.26 19.85 -16.79
C ASP A 39 -17.61 21.23 -16.82
N GLY A 40 -17.69 21.94 -15.68
CA GLY A 40 -17.20 23.31 -15.55
C GLY A 40 -18.23 24.38 -15.90
N ASP A 41 -19.52 24.06 -15.97
CA ASP A 41 -20.59 25.04 -16.16
C ASP A 41 -20.84 25.82 -14.87
N LEU A 42 -19.98 26.82 -14.64
CA LEU A 42 -20.05 27.68 -13.46
C LEU A 42 -21.41 28.40 -13.34
N GLY A 43 -22.00 28.80 -14.46
CA GLY A 43 -23.27 29.53 -14.47
C GLY A 43 -24.42 28.65 -13.98
N PHE A 44 -24.48 27.41 -14.47
CA PHE A 44 -25.44 26.42 -14.03
C PHE A 44 -25.18 25.94 -12.60
N LEU A 45 -23.92 25.68 -12.24
CA LEU A 45 -23.54 25.32 -10.88
C LEU A 45 -23.99 26.39 -9.87
N LYS A 46 -23.78 27.69 -10.15
CA LYS A 46 -24.28 28.79 -9.30
C LYS A 46 -25.81 28.74 -9.12
N ARG A 47 -26.58 28.37 -10.17
CA ARG A 47 -28.04 28.22 -10.06
C ARG A 47 -28.43 27.02 -9.20
N VAL A 48 -27.76 25.89 -9.37
CA VAL A 48 -28.00 24.67 -8.58
C VAL A 48 -27.67 24.90 -7.11
N VAL A 49 -26.54 25.55 -6.80
CA VAL A 49 -26.14 25.88 -5.42
C VAL A 49 -27.19 26.75 -4.71
N ARG A 50 -27.69 27.82 -5.35
CA ARG A 50 -28.76 28.67 -4.77
C ARG A 50 -30.04 27.87 -4.49
N SER A 51 -30.36 26.95 -5.39
CA SER A 51 -31.53 26.07 -5.26
C SER A 51 -31.38 25.07 -4.11
N LEU A 52 -30.18 24.52 -3.91
CA LEU A 52 -29.86 23.60 -2.80
C LEU A 52 -29.76 24.30 -1.44
N ASP A 53 -29.22 25.52 -1.40
CA ASP A 53 -29.20 26.33 -0.18
C ASP A 53 -30.61 26.67 0.30
N GLY A 54 -31.55 26.91 -0.63
CA GLY A 54 -32.94 27.19 -0.31
C GLY A 54 -33.14 28.49 0.48
N GLY A 55 -32.19 29.43 0.37
CA GLY A 55 -32.20 30.71 1.10
C GLY A 55 -31.74 30.61 2.56
N ARG A 56 -31.11 29.50 2.95
CA ARG A 56 -30.59 29.30 4.31
C ARG A 56 -29.29 30.06 4.58
N GLY A 57 -28.64 30.60 3.55
CA GLY A 57 -27.40 31.35 3.68
C GLY A 57 -26.21 30.48 4.09
N ARG A 58 -26.29 29.16 3.86
CA ARG A 58 -25.24 28.17 4.16
C ARG A 58 -24.92 27.34 2.90
N PRO A 59 -24.56 27.99 1.78
CA PRO A 59 -24.33 27.29 0.50
C PRO A 59 -23.13 26.34 0.55
N ALA A 60 -22.13 26.60 1.40
CA ALA A 60 -20.98 25.73 1.63
C ALA A 60 -21.43 24.33 2.09
N GLU A 61 -22.21 24.28 3.16
CA GLU A 61 -22.69 23.04 3.75
C GLU A 61 -23.66 22.31 2.82
N ALA A 62 -24.49 23.07 2.09
CA ALA A 62 -25.38 22.49 1.09
C ALA A 62 -24.60 21.80 -0.04
N VAL A 63 -23.42 22.30 -0.40
CA VAL A 63 -22.53 21.70 -1.40
C VAL A 63 -21.72 20.54 -0.80
N GLU A 64 -21.14 20.71 0.39
CA GLU A 64 -20.34 19.69 1.07
C GLU A 64 -21.15 18.45 1.44
N ALA A 65 -22.46 18.61 1.69
CA ALA A 65 -23.37 17.49 1.92
C ALA A 65 -23.65 16.65 0.66
N VAL A 66 -23.34 17.17 -0.54
CA VAL A 66 -23.59 16.47 -1.81
C VAL A 66 -22.35 15.74 -2.26
N ARG A 67 -22.41 14.41 -2.16
CA ARG A 67 -21.29 13.52 -2.45
C ARG A 67 -21.81 12.27 -3.13
N GLU A 68 -21.32 11.96 -4.33
CA GLU A 68 -21.60 10.69 -5.01
C GLU A 68 -20.36 9.83 -4.93
N CYS A 69 -20.51 8.57 -4.48
CA CYS A 69 -19.37 7.73 -4.12
C CYS A 69 -18.36 8.61 -3.38
N GLY A 70 -18.79 9.28 -2.29
CA GLY A 70 -18.06 10.23 -1.43
C GLY A 70 -17.29 11.41 -2.07
N ALA A 71 -17.20 11.54 -3.38
CA ALA A 71 -16.56 12.67 -4.06
C ALA A 71 -17.52 13.88 -4.08
N GLY A 72 -17.03 15.02 -3.60
CA GLY A 72 -17.78 16.28 -3.63
C GLY A 72 -17.55 17.06 -4.93
N ALA A 73 -18.30 18.16 -5.09
CA ALA A 73 -18.14 19.05 -6.24
C ALA A 73 -16.70 19.54 -6.44
N LEU A 74 -15.97 19.80 -5.34
CA LEU A 74 -14.58 20.26 -5.42
C LEU A 74 -13.63 19.17 -5.91
N HIS A 75 -13.81 17.90 -5.51
CA HIS A 75 -13.04 16.76 -6.02
C HIS A 75 -13.19 16.60 -7.53
N LEU A 76 -14.43 16.60 -8.01
CA LEU A 76 -14.75 16.42 -9.43
C LEU A 76 -14.24 17.59 -10.28
N ALA A 77 -14.50 18.83 -9.85
CA ALA A 77 -13.98 20.01 -10.53
C ALA A 77 -12.44 20.04 -10.56
N ALA A 78 -11.80 19.60 -9.47
CA ALA A 78 -10.35 19.56 -9.38
C ALA A 78 -9.75 18.53 -10.33
N GLY A 79 -10.28 17.30 -10.34
CA GLY A 79 -9.86 16.24 -11.25
C GLY A 79 -10.10 16.57 -12.73
N ALA A 80 -11.21 17.24 -13.04
CA ALA A 80 -11.53 17.68 -14.40
C ALA A 80 -10.84 19.00 -14.82
N GLY A 81 -10.01 19.61 -13.96
CA GLY A 81 -9.26 20.82 -14.28
C GLY A 81 -10.11 22.09 -14.40
N LYS A 82 -11.31 22.11 -13.82
CA LYS A 82 -12.26 23.22 -13.92
C LYS A 82 -11.94 24.31 -12.90
N LEU A 83 -10.84 25.04 -13.16
CA LEU A 83 -10.29 26.04 -12.23
C LEU A 83 -11.30 27.13 -11.83
N ALA A 84 -12.15 27.58 -12.75
CA ALA A 84 -13.17 28.59 -12.44
C ALA A 84 -14.21 28.08 -11.42
N VAL A 85 -14.58 26.81 -11.50
CA VAL A 85 -15.44 26.15 -10.51
C VAL A 85 -14.69 25.99 -9.19
N CYS A 86 -13.44 25.53 -9.21
CA CYS A 86 -12.62 25.40 -8.01
C CYS A 86 -12.49 26.74 -7.25
N ARG A 87 -12.27 27.84 -7.97
CA ARG A 87 -12.24 29.20 -7.41
C ARG A 87 -13.53 29.57 -6.72
N TYR A 88 -14.65 29.37 -7.42
CA TYR A 88 -15.96 29.64 -6.84
C TYR A 88 -16.22 28.84 -5.55
N LEU A 89 -15.92 27.54 -5.56
CA LEU A 89 -16.13 26.67 -4.42
C LEU A 89 -15.25 27.07 -3.21
N VAL A 90 -13.98 27.39 -3.43
CA VAL A 90 -13.02 27.70 -2.34
C VAL A 90 -13.13 29.15 -1.86
N GLU A 91 -13.23 30.13 -2.76
CA GLU A 91 -13.20 31.56 -2.41
C GLU A 91 -14.58 32.10 -2.04
N GLU A 92 -15.60 31.85 -2.87
CA GLU A 92 -16.96 32.38 -2.66
C GLU A 92 -17.74 31.50 -1.66
N LEU A 93 -17.67 30.17 -1.81
CA LEU A 93 -18.41 29.25 -0.94
C LEU A 93 -17.64 28.79 0.29
N ARG A 94 -16.33 29.02 0.39
CA ARG A 94 -15.50 28.59 1.53
C ARG A 94 -15.54 27.07 1.79
N VAL A 95 -15.72 26.27 0.73
CA VAL A 95 -15.61 24.80 0.81
C VAL A 95 -14.20 24.40 1.24
N ASP A 96 -14.09 23.43 2.15
CA ASP A 96 -12.81 22.94 2.62
C ASP A 96 -11.96 22.32 1.48
N ALA A 97 -10.80 22.93 1.19
CA ALA A 97 -9.86 22.45 0.19
C ALA A 97 -9.21 21.09 0.55
N ASN A 98 -9.32 20.66 1.81
CA ASN A 98 -8.82 19.39 2.32
C ASN A 98 -9.90 18.36 2.59
N ALA A 99 -11.13 18.58 2.10
CA ALA A 99 -12.23 17.65 2.28
C ALA A 99 -11.84 16.24 1.80
N ILE A 100 -11.90 15.25 2.69
CA ILE A 100 -11.47 13.87 2.36
C ILE A 100 -12.62 13.04 1.80
N TYR A 101 -12.34 12.26 0.76
CA TYR A 101 -13.19 11.23 0.18
C TYR A 101 -13.02 9.89 0.93
N ASP A 102 -13.89 8.89 0.71
CA ASP A 102 -13.70 7.49 1.08
C ASP A 102 -12.28 7.07 0.69
N GLN A 103 -11.61 6.38 1.60
CA GLN A 103 -10.17 6.10 1.54
C GLN A 103 -9.24 7.30 1.75
N GLY A 104 -9.71 8.49 2.11
CA GLY A 104 -8.87 9.61 2.56
C GLY A 104 -8.39 10.57 1.46
N GLU A 105 -8.86 10.44 0.22
CA GLU A 105 -8.38 11.24 -0.91
C GLU A 105 -8.88 12.69 -0.90
N THR A 106 -8.03 13.64 -1.28
CA THR A 106 -8.33 15.09 -1.27
C THR A 106 -8.63 15.63 -2.68
N PRO A 107 -9.24 16.82 -2.81
CA PRO A 107 -9.35 17.49 -4.10
C PRO A 107 -7.98 17.71 -4.77
N LEU A 108 -6.93 17.90 -3.97
CA LEU A 108 -5.55 17.99 -4.47
C LEU A 108 -5.11 16.68 -5.13
N ALA A 109 -5.39 15.52 -4.52
CA ALA A 109 -5.09 14.21 -5.12
C ALA A 109 -5.84 14.02 -6.47
N TYR A 110 -7.11 14.43 -6.52
CA TYR A 110 -7.88 14.42 -7.78
C TYR A 110 -7.25 15.33 -8.84
N ALA A 111 -6.85 16.55 -8.48
CA ALA A 111 -6.17 17.46 -9.40
C ALA A 111 -4.84 16.90 -9.94
N VAL A 112 -4.10 16.17 -9.10
CA VAL A 112 -2.86 15.47 -9.50
C VAL A 112 -3.17 14.35 -10.48
N ASN A 113 -4.15 13.49 -10.20
CA ASN A 113 -4.55 12.39 -11.09
C ASN A 113 -5.03 12.91 -12.46
N GLY A 114 -5.70 14.06 -12.48
CA GLY A 114 -6.09 14.75 -13.72
C GLY A 114 -4.96 15.50 -14.44
N ALA A 115 -3.72 15.45 -13.94
CA ALA A 115 -2.55 16.17 -14.48
C ALA A 115 -2.71 17.70 -14.59
N ASN A 116 -3.63 18.29 -13.82
CA ASN A 116 -4.02 19.69 -13.97
C ASN A 116 -3.12 20.63 -13.14
N VAL A 117 -1.93 20.94 -13.65
CA VAL A 117 -0.91 21.76 -12.94
C VAL A 117 -1.46 23.11 -12.43
N ALA A 118 -2.32 23.78 -13.20
CA ALA A 118 -2.92 25.06 -12.80
C ALA A 118 -3.85 24.90 -11.59
N THR A 119 -4.63 23.83 -11.55
CA THR A 119 -5.53 23.49 -10.44
C THR A 119 -4.74 23.03 -9.22
N VAL A 120 -3.72 22.19 -9.40
CA VAL A 120 -2.81 21.76 -8.32
C VAL A 120 -2.19 22.98 -7.64
N ARG A 121 -1.62 23.90 -8.43
CA ARG A 121 -1.04 25.16 -7.92
C ARG A 121 -2.05 25.98 -7.16
N TYR A 122 -3.22 26.18 -7.76
CA TYR A 122 -4.29 26.94 -7.14
C TYR A 122 -4.68 26.36 -5.77
N LEU A 123 -4.94 25.05 -5.69
CA LEU A 123 -5.33 24.40 -4.44
C LEU A 123 -4.24 24.53 -3.36
N LEU A 124 -2.97 24.31 -3.71
CA LEU A 124 -1.84 24.49 -2.79
C LEU A 124 -1.68 25.93 -2.31
N ASP A 125 -1.93 26.93 -3.17
CA ASP A 125 -1.91 28.34 -2.81
C ASP A 125 -3.11 28.74 -1.92
N HIS A 126 -4.16 27.92 -1.87
CA HIS A 126 -5.40 28.16 -1.13
C HIS A 126 -5.65 27.15 -0.01
N GLY A 127 -4.56 26.62 0.58
CA GLY A 127 -4.61 25.88 1.84
C GLY A 127 -4.77 24.36 1.71
N ALA A 128 -4.73 23.79 0.50
CA ALA A 128 -4.64 22.33 0.37
C ALA A 128 -3.28 21.82 0.88
N HIS A 129 -3.31 20.76 1.69
CA HIS A 129 -2.12 20.17 2.30
C HIS A 129 -1.43 19.19 1.34
N PRO A 130 -0.16 19.42 0.95
CA PRO A 130 0.57 18.54 0.03
C PRO A 130 0.86 17.14 0.61
N GLU A 131 0.79 17.00 1.94
CA GLU A 131 1.12 15.78 2.69
C GLU A 131 -0.11 14.98 3.12
N LYS A 132 -1.32 15.39 2.74
CA LYS A 132 -2.51 14.65 3.13
C LYS A 132 -2.55 13.32 2.38
N ALA A 133 -2.29 12.23 3.10
CA ALA A 133 -2.29 10.88 2.58
C ALA A 133 -3.68 10.22 2.63
N ASP A 134 -3.91 9.31 1.70
CA ASP A 134 -5.02 8.36 1.73
C ASP A 134 -4.82 7.29 2.84
N ASN A 135 -5.79 6.39 3.03
CA ASN A 135 -5.76 5.32 4.04
C ASN A 135 -4.65 4.29 3.81
N LYS A 136 -4.03 4.31 2.64
CA LYS A 136 -2.91 3.47 2.22
C LYS A 136 -1.57 4.23 2.27
N GLY A 137 -1.56 5.46 2.77
CA GLY A 137 -0.37 6.30 2.89
C GLY A 137 0.06 6.98 1.59
N PHE A 138 -0.74 6.94 0.51
CA PHE A 138 -0.43 7.65 -0.72
C PHE A 138 -0.70 9.14 -0.56
N THR A 139 0.36 9.93 -0.67
CA THR A 139 0.29 11.39 -0.78
C THR A 139 0.15 11.82 -2.25
N PRO A 140 -0.27 13.07 -2.53
CA PRO A 140 -0.20 13.67 -3.87
C PRO A 140 1.14 13.45 -4.59
N LEU A 141 2.26 13.43 -3.86
CA LEU A 141 3.58 13.19 -4.43
C LEU A 141 3.75 11.76 -4.96
N HIS A 142 3.12 10.76 -4.32
CA HIS A 142 3.14 9.38 -4.82
C HIS A 142 2.43 9.26 -6.17
N PHE A 143 1.21 9.80 -6.27
CA PHE A 143 0.44 9.78 -7.53
C PHE A 143 1.18 10.51 -8.65
N ALA A 144 1.71 11.71 -8.37
CA ALA A 144 2.48 12.47 -9.35
C ALA A 144 3.76 11.73 -9.80
N ALA A 145 4.39 10.98 -8.88
CA ALA A 145 5.60 10.25 -9.16
C ALA A 145 5.37 8.97 -9.98
N GLU A 146 4.30 8.24 -9.67
CA GLU A 146 3.83 7.06 -10.41
C GLU A 146 3.52 7.41 -11.88
N GLU A 147 2.79 8.49 -12.10
CA GLU A 147 2.35 8.94 -13.43
C GLU A 147 3.42 9.73 -14.21
N GLY A 148 4.54 10.10 -13.57
CA GLY A 148 5.65 10.79 -14.24
C GLY A 148 5.45 12.31 -14.42
N TYR A 149 4.53 12.92 -13.66
CA TYR A 149 4.17 14.34 -13.79
C TYR A 149 5.23 15.28 -13.19
N CYS A 150 6.34 15.48 -13.91
CA CYS A 150 7.51 16.26 -13.47
C CYS A 150 7.15 17.64 -12.90
N ASN A 151 6.32 18.42 -13.60
CA ASN A 151 5.93 19.77 -13.17
C ASN A 151 5.09 19.75 -11.87
N VAL A 152 4.33 18.69 -11.64
CA VAL A 152 3.53 18.50 -10.42
C VAL A 152 4.43 18.06 -9.28
N VAL A 153 5.37 17.14 -9.53
CA VAL A 153 6.38 16.71 -8.55
C VAL A 153 7.20 17.89 -8.04
N GLU A 154 7.78 18.70 -8.94
CA GLU A 154 8.54 19.90 -8.57
C GLU A 154 7.70 20.89 -7.76
N LEU A 155 6.44 21.10 -8.16
CA LEU A 155 5.52 21.98 -7.45
C LEU A 155 5.19 21.47 -6.04
N LEU A 156 4.90 20.18 -5.88
CA LEU A 156 4.60 19.58 -4.60
C LEU A 156 5.80 19.66 -3.64
N LEU A 157 7.00 19.34 -4.12
CA LEU A 157 8.24 19.47 -3.36
C LEU A 157 8.50 20.93 -2.96
N ALA A 158 8.32 21.89 -3.88
CA ALA A 158 8.44 23.31 -3.59
C ALA A 158 7.40 23.82 -2.58
N LYS A 159 6.27 23.11 -2.42
CA LYS A 159 5.22 23.39 -1.45
C LYS A 159 5.38 22.60 -0.14
N GLY A 160 6.50 21.90 0.04
CA GLY A 160 6.85 21.23 1.29
C GLY A 160 6.38 19.79 1.39
N ALA A 161 6.09 19.12 0.27
CA ALA A 161 5.89 17.67 0.28
C ALA A 161 7.16 16.94 0.75
N GLN A 162 7.01 15.92 1.59
CA GLN A 162 8.12 15.10 2.06
C GLN A 162 8.50 14.09 0.98
N VAL A 163 9.76 14.16 0.54
CA VAL A 163 10.29 13.36 -0.57
C VAL A 163 10.21 11.85 -0.32
N ASP A 164 10.37 11.43 0.94
CA ASP A 164 10.38 10.02 1.38
C ASP A 164 9.13 9.62 2.18
N SER A 165 8.00 10.31 1.96
CA SER A 165 6.72 9.86 2.53
C SER A 165 6.45 8.40 2.17
N MET A 166 5.96 7.62 3.13
CA MET A 166 5.80 6.17 2.99
C MET A 166 4.34 5.79 2.74
N SER A 167 4.09 5.07 1.64
CA SER A 167 2.83 4.36 1.39
C SER A 167 3.00 2.84 1.53
N VAL A 168 1.89 2.11 1.39
CA VAL A 168 1.92 0.63 1.31
C VAL A 168 2.79 0.11 0.15
N ARG A 169 2.98 0.90 -0.92
CA ARG A 169 3.81 0.56 -2.10
C ARG A 169 5.20 1.20 -2.07
N GLY A 170 5.59 1.79 -0.93
CA GLY A 170 6.88 2.45 -0.75
C GLY A 170 6.82 3.96 -0.92
N THR A 171 8.00 4.57 -1.10
CA THR A 171 8.15 6.01 -1.31
C THR A 171 7.77 6.43 -2.75
N PRO A 172 7.58 7.73 -3.04
CA PRO A 172 7.44 8.23 -4.40
C PRO A 172 8.56 7.76 -5.34
N LEU A 173 9.79 7.62 -4.83
CA LEU A 173 10.94 7.11 -5.60
C LEU A 173 10.72 5.65 -6.04
N HIS A 174 10.13 4.80 -5.19
CA HIS A 174 9.80 3.42 -5.56
C HIS A 174 8.80 3.37 -6.71
N LEU A 175 7.72 4.16 -6.64
CA LEU A 175 6.68 4.18 -7.66
C LEU A 175 7.20 4.72 -9.00
N ALA A 176 7.99 5.81 -8.96
CA ALA A 176 8.62 6.35 -10.15
C ALA A 176 9.62 5.37 -10.78
N ALA A 177 10.42 4.69 -9.96
CA ALA A 177 11.37 3.68 -10.41
C ALA A 177 10.68 2.47 -11.06
N THR A 178 9.65 1.92 -10.40
CA THR A 178 8.83 0.80 -10.89
C THR A 178 8.22 1.09 -12.26
N ASN A 179 7.66 2.29 -12.44
CA ASN A 179 7.02 2.70 -13.69
C ASN A 179 7.99 3.31 -14.72
N GLY A 180 9.30 3.25 -14.48
CA GLY A 180 10.30 3.72 -15.43
C GLY A 180 10.34 5.24 -15.63
N GLN A 181 9.77 6.02 -14.72
CA GLN A 181 9.64 7.49 -14.78
C GLN A 181 10.97 8.20 -14.49
N HIS A 182 11.98 7.98 -15.33
CA HIS A 182 13.36 8.39 -15.06
C HIS A 182 13.54 9.91 -14.83
N ARG A 183 12.68 10.76 -15.40
CA ARG A 183 12.73 12.22 -15.15
C ARG A 183 12.30 12.55 -13.73
N VAL A 184 11.24 11.92 -13.24
CA VAL A 184 10.79 12.05 -11.86
C VAL A 184 11.81 11.45 -10.90
N VAL A 185 12.36 10.25 -11.20
CA VAL A 185 13.45 9.66 -10.40
C VAL A 185 14.58 10.65 -10.22
N LYS A 186 15.02 11.31 -11.30
CA LYS A 186 16.05 12.35 -11.21
C LYS A 186 15.62 13.50 -10.29
N ILE A 187 14.42 14.04 -10.45
CA ILE A 187 13.91 15.15 -9.61
C ILE A 187 13.89 14.75 -8.13
N LEU A 188 13.37 13.56 -7.81
CA LEU A 188 13.30 13.08 -6.43
C LEU A 188 14.71 12.91 -5.81
N LEU A 189 15.66 12.36 -6.56
CA LEU A 189 17.06 12.23 -6.13
C LEU A 189 17.75 13.60 -5.97
N ASP A 190 17.50 14.54 -6.87
CA ASP A 190 17.98 15.93 -6.78
C ASP A 190 17.40 16.64 -5.54
N HIS A 191 16.25 16.16 -5.03
CA HIS A 191 15.62 16.58 -3.77
C HIS A 191 15.93 15.63 -2.58
N ASN A 192 17.06 14.92 -2.64
CA ASN A 192 17.58 14.08 -1.55
C ASN A 192 16.71 12.88 -1.14
N ALA A 193 15.91 12.31 -2.06
CA ALA A 193 15.24 11.04 -1.82
C ALA A 193 16.25 9.93 -1.46
N ASP A 194 15.92 9.12 -0.45
CA ASP A 194 16.73 7.98 -0.05
C ASP A 194 16.66 6.85 -1.09
N CYS A 195 17.70 6.74 -1.91
CA CYS A 195 17.81 5.73 -2.96
C CYS A 195 17.99 4.29 -2.46
N ASN A 196 18.23 4.10 -1.15
CA ASN A 196 18.40 2.79 -0.51
C ASN A 196 17.25 2.47 0.46
N LYS A 197 16.17 3.26 0.47
CA LYS A 197 15.01 3.01 1.32
C LYS A 197 14.42 1.62 1.04
N ILE A 198 14.15 0.84 2.08
CA ILE A 198 13.63 -0.53 1.94
C ILE A 198 12.13 -0.56 2.25
N VAL A 199 11.38 -1.32 1.43
CA VAL A 199 9.95 -1.60 1.59
C VAL A 199 9.74 -3.11 1.61
N SER A 200 8.84 -3.59 2.49
CA SER A 200 8.51 -5.01 2.65
C SER A 200 9.75 -5.92 2.76
N ALA A 201 10.73 -5.47 3.56
CA ALA A 201 12.00 -6.12 3.89
C ALA A 201 13.05 -6.28 2.76
N VAL A 202 12.67 -6.27 1.47
CA VAL A 202 13.60 -6.55 0.36
C VAL A 202 13.53 -5.58 -0.81
N TYR A 203 12.49 -4.77 -0.95
CA TYR A 203 12.35 -3.92 -2.13
C TYR A 203 13.03 -2.57 -1.93
N THR A 204 14.13 -2.36 -2.66
CA THR A 204 14.77 -1.06 -2.84
C THR A 204 14.29 -0.39 -4.13
N PRO A 205 14.47 0.94 -4.31
CA PRO A 205 14.23 1.61 -5.58
C PRO A 205 14.98 0.97 -6.75
N LEU A 206 16.20 0.47 -6.51
CA LEU A 206 17.01 -0.19 -7.54
C LEU A 206 16.36 -1.50 -8.00
N LEU A 207 15.94 -2.36 -7.06
CA LEU A 207 15.29 -3.63 -7.39
C LEU A 207 13.98 -3.41 -8.18
N VAL A 208 13.14 -2.47 -7.76
CA VAL A 208 11.89 -2.20 -8.48
C VAL A 208 12.12 -1.57 -9.86
N ALA A 209 13.20 -0.78 -10.05
CA ALA A 209 13.60 -0.30 -11.37
C ALA A 209 14.06 -1.43 -12.32
N ILE A 210 14.72 -2.46 -11.76
CA ILE A 210 15.15 -3.65 -12.51
C ILE A 210 13.92 -4.47 -12.94
N TYR A 211 12.98 -4.72 -12.04
CA TYR A 211 11.71 -5.39 -12.38
C TYR A 211 10.88 -4.59 -13.39
N GLY A 212 10.87 -3.26 -13.27
CA GLY A 212 10.30 -2.35 -14.26
C GLY A 212 11.10 -2.26 -15.57
N SER A 213 12.20 -3.01 -15.71
CA SER A 213 13.09 -3.05 -16.89
C SER A 213 13.59 -1.68 -17.35
N SER A 214 13.73 -0.70 -16.43
CA SER A 214 14.11 0.67 -16.76
C SER A 214 15.60 0.92 -16.54
N LEU A 215 16.40 0.69 -17.59
CA LEU A 215 17.85 0.96 -17.57
C LEU A 215 18.18 2.42 -17.19
N LYS A 216 17.33 3.38 -17.58
CA LYS A 216 17.54 4.80 -17.25
C LYS A 216 17.37 5.06 -15.74
N CYS A 217 16.35 4.47 -15.12
CA CYS A 217 16.17 4.56 -13.67
C CYS A 217 17.32 3.87 -12.93
N VAL A 218 17.73 2.67 -13.36
CA VAL A 218 18.89 1.95 -12.81
C VAL A 218 20.14 2.81 -12.81
N LYS A 219 20.49 3.42 -13.96
CA LYS A 219 21.66 4.30 -14.08
C LYS A 219 21.60 5.52 -13.15
N LEU A 220 20.42 6.11 -12.98
CA LEU A 220 20.24 7.26 -12.08
C LEU A 220 20.39 6.85 -10.61
N LEU A 221 19.83 5.72 -10.22
CA LEU A 221 19.90 5.20 -8.85
C LEU A 221 21.33 4.80 -8.48
N ILE A 222 22.05 4.10 -9.37
CA ILE A 222 23.47 3.79 -9.19
C ILE A 222 24.28 5.08 -9.01
N LYS A 223 24.05 6.08 -9.87
CA LYS A 223 24.74 7.38 -9.76
C LYS A 223 24.45 8.09 -8.43
N ALA A 224 23.26 7.89 -7.85
CA ALA A 224 22.87 8.44 -6.57
C ALA A 224 23.39 7.65 -5.36
N GLY A 225 24.11 6.53 -5.58
CA GLY A 225 24.68 5.71 -4.51
C GLY A 225 23.77 4.55 -4.06
N ALA A 226 22.88 4.07 -4.92
CA ALA A 226 22.12 2.86 -4.63
C ALA A 226 23.06 1.65 -4.50
N ASP A 227 22.85 0.81 -3.49
CA ASP A 227 23.62 -0.40 -3.27
C ASP A 227 23.33 -1.44 -4.36
N VAL A 228 24.32 -1.68 -5.21
CA VAL A 228 24.24 -2.62 -6.34
C VAL A 228 24.26 -4.09 -5.93
N ASN A 229 24.63 -4.39 -4.69
CA ASN A 229 24.50 -5.73 -4.11
C ASN A 229 23.18 -5.91 -3.36
N GLY A 230 22.55 -4.78 -2.97
CA GLY A 230 21.23 -4.73 -2.37
C GLY A 230 21.17 -5.38 -0.98
N VAL A 231 19.94 -5.55 -0.49
CA VAL A 231 19.66 -6.16 0.81
C VAL A 231 18.66 -7.29 0.62
N GLY A 232 18.90 -8.44 1.26
CA GLY A 232 18.01 -9.61 1.20
C GLY A 232 18.49 -10.71 0.24
N ASN A 233 17.57 -11.62 -0.08
CA ASN A 233 17.89 -12.91 -0.72
C ASN A 233 18.09 -12.81 -2.24
N ILE A 234 17.53 -11.78 -2.89
CA ILE A 234 17.66 -11.56 -4.34
C ILE A 234 18.51 -10.31 -4.54
N THR A 235 19.74 -10.50 -5.01
CA THR A 235 20.61 -9.37 -5.36
C THR A 235 20.12 -8.68 -6.63
N PRO A 236 20.40 -7.37 -6.82
CA PRO A 236 20.12 -6.66 -8.07
C PRO A 236 20.70 -7.39 -9.30
N LEU A 237 21.87 -8.01 -9.17
CA LEU A 237 22.48 -8.75 -10.26
C LEU A 237 21.66 -9.99 -10.65
N ILE A 238 21.19 -10.78 -9.67
CA ILE A 238 20.28 -11.92 -9.92
C ILE A 238 18.97 -11.43 -10.56
N ALA A 239 18.38 -10.36 -10.01
CA ALA A 239 17.14 -9.78 -10.56
C ALA A 239 17.29 -9.26 -12.00
N SER A 240 18.51 -8.90 -12.42
CA SER A 240 18.79 -8.37 -13.75
C SER A 240 19.00 -9.42 -14.84
N VAL A 241 19.12 -10.71 -14.49
CA VAL A 241 19.32 -11.80 -15.45
C VAL A 241 18.16 -11.80 -16.46
N GLY A 242 18.47 -11.92 -17.75
CA GLY A 242 17.50 -11.73 -18.84
C GLY A 242 17.45 -10.30 -19.38
N SER A 243 17.89 -9.31 -18.60
CA SER A 243 18.09 -7.93 -19.03
C SER A 243 19.58 -7.61 -19.16
N THR A 244 20.23 -8.14 -20.21
CA THR A 244 21.70 -8.07 -20.37
C THR A 244 22.30 -6.67 -20.20
N GLU A 245 21.62 -5.62 -20.67
CA GLU A 245 22.15 -4.25 -20.58
C GLU A 245 22.05 -3.67 -19.14
N ILE A 246 21.05 -4.07 -18.36
CA ILE A 246 20.98 -3.75 -16.92
C ILE A 246 22.04 -4.55 -16.17
N MET A 247 22.20 -5.84 -16.47
CA MET A 247 23.20 -6.70 -15.86
C MET A 247 24.62 -6.15 -16.06
N LYS A 248 24.98 -5.77 -17.29
CA LYS A 248 26.25 -5.10 -17.58
C LYS A 248 26.43 -3.81 -16.78
N CYS A 249 25.38 -2.99 -16.71
CA CYS A 249 25.41 -1.74 -15.97
C CYS A 249 25.67 -1.96 -14.46
N LEU A 250 25.11 -3.02 -13.89
CA LEU A 250 25.34 -3.39 -12.48
C LEU A 250 26.77 -3.92 -12.26
N LEU A 251 27.27 -4.77 -13.16
CA LEU A 251 28.65 -5.28 -13.12
C LEU A 251 29.67 -4.13 -13.24
N GLU A 252 29.45 -3.19 -14.16
CA GLU A 252 30.27 -1.98 -14.31
C GLU A 252 30.25 -1.10 -13.05
N ALA A 253 29.14 -1.13 -12.30
CA ALA A 253 28.98 -0.41 -11.05
C ALA A 253 29.49 -1.18 -9.81
N GLY A 254 30.07 -2.38 -9.98
CA GLY A 254 30.68 -3.16 -8.92
C GLY A 254 29.75 -4.18 -8.23
N ALA A 255 28.66 -4.59 -8.88
CA ALA A 255 27.86 -5.71 -8.40
C ALA A 255 28.70 -7.00 -8.38
N ASP A 256 28.70 -7.71 -7.25
CA ASP A 256 29.49 -8.93 -7.08
C ASP A 256 28.77 -10.14 -7.72
N PRO A 257 29.34 -10.76 -8.76
CA PRO A 257 28.78 -11.95 -9.40
C PRO A 257 28.93 -13.23 -8.57
N ASN A 258 29.49 -13.13 -7.37
CA ASN A 258 29.73 -14.24 -6.46
C ASN A 258 28.79 -14.28 -5.25
N VAL A 259 27.81 -13.38 -5.17
CA VAL A 259 26.81 -13.39 -4.10
C VAL A 259 25.66 -14.32 -4.51
N PRO A 260 25.49 -15.48 -3.85
CA PRO A 260 24.38 -16.37 -4.15
C PRO A 260 23.06 -15.86 -3.55
N ASP A 261 21.95 -16.41 -4.02
CA ASP A 261 20.68 -16.27 -3.31
C ASP A 261 20.63 -17.10 -2.03
N GLU A 262 19.48 -17.08 -1.34
CA GLU A 262 19.26 -17.86 -0.11
C GLU A 262 19.39 -19.39 -0.27
N PHE A 263 19.30 -19.88 -1.51
CA PHE A 263 19.45 -21.29 -1.84
C PHE A 263 20.88 -21.66 -2.25
N GLY A 264 21.82 -20.71 -2.18
CA GLY A 264 23.20 -20.90 -2.59
C GLY A 264 23.41 -20.83 -4.11
N ARG A 265 22.41 -20.37 -4.88
CA ARG A 265 22.47 -20.31 -6.34
C ARG A 265 23.12 -19.02 -6.79
N MET A 266 24.13 -19.16 -7.64
CA MET A 266 24.93 -18.05 -8.15
C MET A 266 24.23 -17.37 -9.34
N PRO A 267 24.47 -16.06 -9.59
CA PRO A 267 23.90 -15.35 -10.75
C PRO A 267 24.11 -16.06 -12.10
N ILE A 268 25.26 -16.72 -12.29
CA ILE A 268 25.56 -17.47 -13.52
C ILE A 268 24.66 -18.70 -13.70
N GLU A 269 24.22 -19.33 -12.61
CA GLU A 269 23.30 -20.47 -12.67
C GLU A 269 21.89 -20.01 -13.07
N PHE A 270 21.45 -18.84 -12.61
CA PHE A 270 20.21 -18.21 -13.07
C PHE A 270 20.26 -17.94 -14.58
N ALA A 271 21.37 -17.39 -15.11
CA ALA A 271 21.52 -17.16 -16.54
C ALA A 271 21.40 -18.46 -17.37
N VAL A 272 21.93 -19.58 -16.87
CA VAL A 272 21.74 -20.88 -17.51
C VAL A 272 20.27 -21.32 -17.48
N ARG A 273 19.60 -21.22 -16.32
CA ARG A 273 18.19 -21.62 -16.16
C ARG A 273 17.24 -20.79 -17.03
N CYS A 274 17.53 -19.50 -17.19
CA CYS A 274 16.81 -18.61 -18.09
C CYS A 274 17.13 -18.84 -19.58
N GLY A 275 18.12 -19.68 -19.90
CA GLY A 275 18.54 -19.96 -21.28
C GLY A 275 19.31 -18.83 -21.95
N THR A 276 19.84 -17.88 -21.18
CA THR A 276 20.50 -16.67 -21.71
C THR A 276 22.01 -16.88 -21.85
N LEU A 277 22.44 -17.60 -22.89
CA LEU A 277 23.88 -17.87 -23.14
C LEU A 277 24.73 -16.59 -23.20
N LYS A 278 24.15 -15.47 -23.65
CA LYS A 278 24.79 -14.16 -23.64
C LYS A 278 25.16 -13.73 -22.22
N ASP A 279 24.25 -13.88 -21.26
CA ASP A 279 24.49 -13.50 -19.87
C ASP A 279 25.48 -14.47 -19.20
N VAL A 280 25.38 -15.77 -19.50
CA VAL A 280 26.36 -16.79 -19.04
C VAL A 280 27.77 -16.41 -19.48
N ASN A 281 27.96 -16.02 -20.74
CA ASN A 281 29.26 -15.63 -21.26
C ASN A 281 29.80 -14.33 -20.64
N ILE A 282 28.91 -13.42 -20.21
CA ILE A 282 29.31 -12.18 -19.52
C ILE A 282 29.71 -12.47 -18.07
N LEU A 283 28.95 -13.32 -17.38
CA LEU A 283 29.20 -13.65 -15.97
C LEU A 283 30.39 -14.62 -15.79
N PHE A 284 30.59 -15.56 -16.71
CA PHE A 284 31.65 -16.58 -16.62
C PHE A 284 33.04 -16.04 -16.27
N PRO A 285 33.60 -15.02 -16.95
CA PRO A 285 34.91 -14.50 -16.60
C PRO A 285 34.96 -13.74 -15.26
N LEU A 286 33.81 -13.40 -14.68
CA LEU A 286 33.69 -12.62 -13.45
C LEU A 286 33.33 -13.49 -12.23
N THR A 287 32.81 -14.71 -12.46
CA THR A 287 32.45 -15.66 -11.41
C THR A 287 33.62 -16.57 -11.05
N SER A 288 33.86 -16.72 -9.75
CA SER A 288 34.87 -17.62 -9.20
C SER A 288 34.49 -19.09 -9.46
N PRO A 289 35.47 -19.97 -9.74
CA PRO A 289 35.20 -21.39 -9.92
C PRO A 289 34.43 -22.02 -8.76
N MET A 290 33.29 -22.63 -9.08
CA MET A 290 32.46 -23.31 -8.09
C MET A 290 33.03 -24.71 -7.78
N PRO A 291 33.26 -25.07 -6.50
CA PRO A 291 33.77 -26.40 -6.13
C PRO A 291 32.86 -27.55 -6.56
N THR A 292 31.56 -27.30 -6.71
CA THR A 292 30.54 -28.26 -7.16
C THR A 292 30.57 -28.54 -8.66
N VAL A 293 31.35 -27.76 -9.43
CA VAL A 293 31.44 -27.85 -10.90
C VAL A 293 32.88 -28.19 -11.31
N PRO A 294 33.25 -29.48 -11.40
CA PRO A 294 34.62 -29.90 -11.73
C PRO A 294 35.10 -29.43 -13.11
N ASP A 295 34.20 -29.37 -14.10
CA ASP A 295 34.45 -28.80 -15.42
C ASP A 295 34.06 -27.32 -15.42
N TRP A 296 34.98 -26.43 -15.01
CA TRP A 296 34.75 -24.98 -15.00
C TRP A 296 34.87 -24.35 -16.39
N SER A 297 34.00 -24.80 -17.29
CA SER A 297 33.78 -24.21 -18.61
C SER A 297 32.31 -23.84 -18.76
N VAL A 298 31.97 -22.94 -19.69
CA VAL A 298 30.57 -22.60 -19.99
C VAL A 298 29.73 -23.86 -20.25
N ARG A 299 30.29 -24.85 -20.96
CA ARG A 299 29.60 -26.14 -21.22
C ARG A 299 29.47 -26.99 -19.96
N GLY A 300 30.49 -27.03 -19.12
CA GLY A 300 30.48 -27.76 -17.85
C GLY A 300 29.49 -27.17 -16.85
N ILE A 301 29.41 -25.85 -16.73
CA ILE A 301 28.41 -25.13 -15.93
C ILE A 301 27.00 -25.43 -16.45
N ILE A 302 26.75 -25.31 -17.77
CA ILE A 302 25.45 -25.63 -18.35
C ILE A 302 25.06 -27.09 -18.06
N ARG A 303 26.00 -28.03 -18.20
CA ARG A 303 25.75 -29.44 -17.88
C ARG A 303 25.40 -29.62 -16.41
N HIS A 304 26.16 -28.99 -15.50
CA HIS A 304 25.91 -29.08 -14.07
C HIS A 304 24.52 -28.55 -13.71
N VAL A 305 24.18 -27.33 -14.14
CA VAL A 305 22.88 -26.73 -13.85
C VAL A 305 21.73 -27.57 -14.41
N ASN A 306 21.89 -28.20 -15.58
CA ASN A 306 20.90 -29.12 -16.15
C ASN A 306 20.76 -30.44 -15.39
N THR A 307 21.75 -30.84 -14.56
CA THR A 307 21.63 -31.99 -13.66
C THR A 307 20.96 -31.64 -12.34
N LEU A 308 20.92 -30.36 -11.98
CA LEU A 308 20.15 -29.90 -10.82
C LEU A 308 18.66 -30.02 -11.14
N PRO A 309 17.81 -30.26 -10.13
CA PRO A 309 16.36 -30.31 -10.33
C PRO A 309 15.89 -29.03 -11.03
N GLY A 310 15.07 -29.19 -12.09
CA GLY A 310 14.53 -28.07 -12.85
C GLY A 310 13.75 -27.11 -11.94
N GLN A 311 13.55 -25.86 -12.37
CA GLN A 311 12.79 -24.89 -11.56
C GLN A 311 11.41 -25.44 -11.15
N LYS A 312 10.74 -26.23 -12.00
CA LYS A 312 9.48 -26.92 -11.67
C LYS A 312 9.63 -28.08 -10.68
N ASP A 313 10.70 -28.85 -10.76
CA ASP A 313 10.95 -29.95 -9.81
C ASP A 313 11.35 -29.37 -8.44
N TYR A 314 12.09 -28.27 -8.45
CA TYR A 314 12.47 -27.51 -7.27
C TYR A 314 11.26 -26.78 -6.69
N GLU A 315 10.43 -26.10 -7.49
CA GLU A 315 9.13 -25.55 -7.06
C GLU A 315 8.26 -26.67 -6.49
N SER A 316 8.19 -27.86 -7.10
CA SER A 316 7.44 -28.99 -6.53
C SER A 316 8.02 -29.54 -5.21
N GLY A 317 9.35 -29.47 -5.04
CA GLY A 317 10.05 -29.86 -3.82
C GLY A 317 9.89 -28.83 -2.71
N LEU A 318 10.02 -27.56 -3.07
CA LEU A 318 9.83 -26.38 -2.24
C LEU A 318 8.38 -26.26 -1.80
N GLU A 319 7.41 -26.50 -2.69
CA GLU A 319 5.98 -26.60 -2.37
C GLU A 319 5.72 -27.71 -1.36
N LYS A 320 6.36 -28.88 -1.53
CA LYS A 320 6.27 -29.97 -0.55
C LYS A 320 6.91 -29.62 0.79
N GLU A 321 8.05 -28.93 0.77
CA GLU A 321 8.77 -28.50 1.96
C GLU A 321 8.01 -27.40 2.72
N VAL A 322 7.54 -26.37 2.01
CA VAL A 322 6.64 -25.32 2.50
C VAL A 322 5.37 -25.95 3.07
N ALA A 323 4.75 -26.90 2.37
CA ALA A 323 3.58 -27.62 2.88
C ALA A 323 3.91 -28.41 4.16
N GLY A 324 5.08 -29.03 4.23
CA GLY A 324 5.57 -29.73 5.42
C GLY A 324 5.79 -28.81 6.62
N LEU A 325 6.51 -27.69 6.42
CA LEU A 325 6.74 -26.67 7.44
C LEU A 325 5.44 -26.03 7.91
N LYS A 326 4.52 -25.75 6.97
CA LYS A 326 3.20 -25.22 7.28
C LYS A 326 2.38 -26.19 8.11
N LEU A 327 2.40 -27.48 7.78
CA LEU A 327 1.75 -28.52 8.55
C LEU A 327 2.33 -28.62 9.97
N GLN A 328 3.66 -28.65 10.10
CA GLN A 328 4.34 -28.67 11.40
C GLN A 328 4.01 -27.42 12.22
N GLY A 329 3.96 -26.23 11.60
CA GLY A 329 3.55 -25.00 12.26
C GLY A 329 2.11 -25.06 12.76
N VAL A 330 1.19 -25.64 11.98
CA VAL A 330 -0.20 -25.86 12.40
C VAL A 330 -0.28 -26.84 13.58
N GLU A 331 0.55 -27.88 13.60
CA GLU A 331 0.64 -28.81 14.74
C GLU A 331 1.21 -28.14 15.99
N ALA A 332 2.21 -27.27 15.85
CA ALA A 332 2.76 -26.48 16.95
C ALA A 332 1.72 -25.49 17.51
N LEU A 333 0.95 -24.82 16.64
CA LEU A 333 -0.20 -23.98 17.05
C LEU A 333 -1.24 -24.77 17.86
N LYS A 334 -1.57 -26.00 17.45
CA LYS A 334 -2.49 -26.88 18.21
C LYS A 334 -1.95 -27.23 19.60
N ARG A 335 -0.63 -27.27 19.77
CA ARG A 335 0.05 -27.49 21.06
C ARG A 335 0.25 -26.19 21.85
N GLN A 336 -0.19 -25.04 21.34
CA GLN A 336 0.05 -23.70 21.89
C GLN A 336 1.55 -23.33 22.01
N ASP A 337 2.40 -23.97 21.20
CA ASP A 337 3.82 -23.61 21.11
C ASP A 337 4.01 -22.54 20.03
N TYR A 338 3.70 -21.30 20.40
CA TYR A 338 3.68 -20.16 19.48
C TYR A 338 5.07 -19.77 18.99
N LEU A 339 6.11 -19.97 19.81
CA LEU A 339 7.48 -19.67 19.43
C LEU A 339 7.95 -20.63 18.33
N ALA A 340 7.81 -21.95 18.57
CA ALA A 340 8.17 -22.95 17.57
C ALA A 340 7.33 -22.83 16.29
N ALA A 341 6.02 -22.54 16.43
CA ALA A 341 5.16 -22.27 15.28
C ALA A 341 5.65 -21.05 14.46
N SER A 342 6.05 -19.96 15.13
CA SER A 342 6.55 -18.76 14.45
C SER A 342 7.88 -19.02 13.72
N ASP A 343 8.76 -19.84 14.28
CA ASP A 343 10.03 -20.23 13.65
C ASP A 343 9.78 -21.10 12.41
N LEU A 344 8.84 -22.04 12.49
CA LEU A 344 8.46 -22.89 11.36
C LEU A 344 7.83 -22.08 10.23
N TYR A 345 6.94 -21.14 10.56
CA TYR A 345 6.38 -20.23 9.54
C TYR A 345 7.41 -19.27 8.98
N THR A 346 8.39 -18.84 9.78
CA THR A 346 9.50 -18.02 9.29
C THR A 346 10.35 -18.78 8.28
N LYS A 347 10.71 -20.03 8.59
CA LYS A 347 11.39 -20.92 7.63
C LYS A 347 10.58 -21.11 6.36
N ALA A 348 9.27 -21.34 6.49
CA ALA A 348 8.39 -21.48 5.34
C ALA A 348 8.31 -20.20 4.49
N LEU A 349 8.32 -19.03 5.13
CA LEU A 349 8.30 -17.73 4.45
C LEU A 349 9.61 -17.37 3.76
N CYS A 350 10.75 -17.89 4.22
CA CYS A 350 12.00 -17.81 3.46
C CYS A 350 11.86 -18.56 2.13
N LEU A 351 11.18 -19.71 2.15
CA LEU A 351 10.99 -20.53 0.94
C LEU A 351 9.88 -20.01 0.03
N ASP A 352 8.75 -19.53 0.58
CA ASP A 352 7.63 -18.95 -0.16
C ASP A 352 7.13 -17.66 0.51
N PHE A 353 7.74 -16.53 0.12
CA PHE A 353 7.40 -15.22 0.64
C PHE A 353 6.08 -14.66 0.10
N ASN A 354 5.39 -15.35 -0.83
CA ASN A 354 4.13 -14.90 -1.43
C ASN A 354 2.88 -15.61 -0.84
N ASP A 355 3.04 -16.58 0.06
CA ASP A 355 1.90 -17.23 0.72
C ASP A 355 1.33 -16.35 1.86
N ALA A 356 0.29 -15.59 1.54
CA ALA A 356 -0.45 -14.76 2.50
C ALA A 356 -0.93 -15.53 3.75
N THR A 357 -1.18 -16.84 3.64
CA THR A 357 -1.64 -17.64 4.77
C THR A 357 -0.52 -17.92 5.79
N LEU A 358 0.75 -17.96 5.36
CA LEU A 358 1.89 -18.07 6.26
C LEU A 358 2.03 -16.81 7.13
N TYR A 359 1.96 -15.61 6.52
CA TYR A 359 1.91 -14.35 7.26
C TYR A 359 0.71 -14.30 8.23
N SER A 360 -0.48 -14.71 7.79
CA SER A 360 -1.67 -14.76 8.66
C SER A 360 -1.48 -15.66 9.89
N ASN A 361 -0.83 -16.81 9.71
CA ASN A 361 -0.58 -17.77 10.78
C ASN A 361 0.55 -17.33 11.71
N ARG A 362 1.62 -16.74 11.17
CA ARG A 362 2.72 -16.19 11.97
C ARG A 362 2.31 -14.95 12.75
N SER A 363 1.49 -14.08 12.15
CA SER A 363 0.80 -12.98 12.85
C SER A 363 0.01 -13.47 14.07
N LEU A 364 -0.74 -14.58 13.93
CA LEU A 364 -1.44 -15.18 15.06
C LEU A 364 -0.48 -15.61 16.18
N CYS A 365 0.67 -16.17 15.84
CA CYS A 365 1.68 -16.56 16.82
C CYS A 365 2.18 -15.33 17.60
N PHE A 366 2.49 -14.23 16.90
CA PHE A 366 2.92 -12.98 17.53
C PHE A 366 1.85 -12.35 18.41
N LEU A 367 0.56 -12.43 18.01
CA LEU A 367 -0.55 -11.99 18.86
C LEU A 367 -0.56 -12.74 20.20
N HIS A 368 -0.43 -14.07 20.17
CA HIS A 368 -0.40 -14.88 21.39
C HIS A 368 0.86 -14.65 22.23
N MET A 369 1.97 -14.24 21.62
CA MET A 369 3.20 -13.87 22.32
C MET A 369 3.20 -12.43 22.84
N GLY A 370 2.19 -11.62 22.50
CA GLY A 370 2.11 -10.21 22.92
C GLY A 370 2.98 -9.25 22.10
N ASP A 371 3.53 -9.68 20.96
CA ASP A 371 4.36 -8.86 20.08
C ASP A 371 3.48 -8.17 19.02
N GLY A 372 2.90 -7.02 19.39
CA GLY A 372 1.95 -6.28 18.55
C GLY A 372 2.54 -5.75 17.25
N ASP A 373 3.80 -5.32 17.26
CA ASP A 373 4.46 -4.74 16.08
C ASP A 373 4.70 -5.81 15.01
N LYS A 374 5.24 -6.98 15.40
CA LYS A 374 5.42 -8.09 14.46
C LYS A 374 4.08 -8.68 14.00
N ALA A 375 3.12 -8.80 14.91
CA ALA A 375 1.77 -9.24 14.57
C ALA A 375 1.12 -8.33 13.52
N TYR A 376 1.27 -7.01 13.67
CA TYR A 376 0.75 -6.02 12.75
C TYR A 376 1.44 -6.09 11.38
N GLY A 377 2.78 -6.15 11.35
CA GLY A 377 3.54 -6.23 10.10
C GLY A 377 3.14 -7.43 9.23
N ASP A 378 3.00 -8.61 9.84
CA ASP A 378 2.55 -9.82 9.14
C ASP A 378 1.08 -9.74 8.73
N ALA A 379 0.18 -9.27 9.61
CA ALA A 379 -1.24 -9.13 9.28
C ALA A 379 -1.47 -8.14 8.14
N TYR A 380 -0.71 -7.06 8.11
CA TYR A 380 -0.73 -6.06 7.06
C TYR A 380 -0.24 -6.62 5.73
N THR A 381 0.89 -7.34 5.72
CA THR A 381 1.43 -8.01 4.54
C THR A 381 0.41 -9.01 3.96
N CYS A 382 -0.22 -9.80 4.85
CA CYS A 382 -1.30 -10.71 4.49
C CYS A 382 -2.49 -9.99 3.83
N ARG A 383 -2.94 -8.85 4.38
CA ARG A 383 -4.04 -8.06 3.83
C ARG A 383 -3.67 -7.39 2.50
N MET A 384 -2.42 -6.98 2.32
CA MET A 384 -1.93 -6.47 1.03
C MET A 384 -1.97 -7.55 -0.05
N MET A 385 -1.56 -8.77 0.27
CA MET A 385 -1.55 -9.89 -0.67
C MET A 385 -2.96 -10.37 -1.01
N ARG A 386 -3.88 -10.35 -0.03
CA ARG A 386 -5.27 -10.79 -0.20
C ARG A 386 -6.23 -9.78 0.43
N PRO A 387 -6.53 -8.66 -0.26
CA PRO A 387 -7.38 -7.60 0.28
C PRO A 387 -8.83 -8.06 0.53
N ASP A 388 -9.32 -9.03 -0.25
CA ASP A 388 -10.68 -9.58 -0.12
C ASP A 388 -10.76 -10.76 0.87
N TRP A 389 -9.79 -10.90 1.78
CA TRP A 389 -9.76 -11.99 2.75
C TRP A 389 -10.13 -11.48 4.17
N PRO A 390 -11.37 -11.75 4.66
CA PRO A 390 -11.84 -11.23 5.95
C PRO A 390 -10.93 -11.57 7.14
N LYS A 391 -10.27 -12.74 7.07
CA LYS A 391 -9.33 -13.18 8.12
C LYS A 391 -8.08 -12.29 8.20
N ALA A 392 -7.62 -11.71 7.09
CA ALA A 392 -6.51 -10.77 7.10
C ALA A 392 -6.89 -9.47 7.85
N CYS A 393 -8.07 -8.94 7.56
CA CYS A 393 -8.66 -7.80 8.26
C CYS A 393 -8.81 -8.07 9.77
N TYR A 394 -9.28 -9.27 10.14
CA TYR A 394 -9.35 -9.71 11.53
C TYR A 394 -7.98 -9.69 12.23
N ARG A 395 -6.95 -10.30 11.60
CA ARG A 395 -5.59 -10.34 12.17
C ARG A 395 -5.02 -8.94 12.37
N GLN A 396 -5.22 -8.05 11.40
CA GLN A 396 -4.75 -6.67 11.48
C GLN A 396 -5.46 -5.90 12.59
N GLY A 397 -6.79 -6.05 12.68
CA GLY A 397 -7.58 -5.49 13.75
C GLY A 397 -7.12 -5.95 15.14
N ALA A 398 -6.92 -7.25 15.32
CA ALA A 398 -6.42 -7.82 16.56
C ALA A 398 -5.02 -7.30 16.94
N ALA A 399 -4.12 -7.12 15.97
CA ALA A 399 -2.79 -6.56 16.23
C ALA A 399 -2.86 -5.09 16.64
N LEU A 400 -3.71 -4.30 15.98
CA LEU A 400 -3.95 -2.90 16.34
C LEU A 400 -4.61 -2.75 17.71
N MET A 401 -5.49 -3.68 18.09
CA MET A 401 -6.04 -3.76 19.46
C MET A 401 -4.94 -3.95 20.50
N LEU A 402 -3.99 -4.85 20.25
CA LEU A 402 -2.84 -5.09 21.12
C LEU A 402 -1.93 -3.85 21.22
N LEU A 403 -1.75 -3.13 20.11
CA LEU A 403 -1.02 -1.86 20.04
C LEU A 403 -1.79 -0.65 20.59
N LYS A 404 -3.04 -0.84 21.04
CA LYS A 404 -3.94 0.23 21.54
C LYS A 404 -4.29 1.30 20.51
N GLU A 405 -4.20 0.96 19.23
CA GLU A 405 -4.56 1.79 18.08
C GLU A 405 -6.04 1.57 17.73
N TYR A 406 -6.94 1.87 18.68
CA TYR A 406 -8.34 1.41 18.66
C TYR A 406 -9.14 1.92 17.45
N GLN A 407 -8.87 3.14 16.98
CA GLN A 407 -9.54 3.67 15.78
C GLN A 407 -9.17 2.85 14.54
N LYS A 408 -7.88 2.63 14.32
CA LYS A 408 -7.38 1.83 13.19
C LYS A 408 -7.87 0.38 13.30
N ALA A 409 -7.97 -0.15 14.52
CA ALA A 409 -8.50 -1.49 14.76
C ALA A 409 -9.98 -1.60 14.33
N CYS A 410 -10.82 -0.62 14.70
CA CYS A 410 -12.20 -0.53 14.24
C CYS A 410 -12.31 -0.50 12.72
N ASP A 411 -11.49 0.31 12.05
CA ASP A 411 -11.52 0.45 10.60
C ASP A 411 -11.18 -0.88 9.91
N ALA A 412 -10.09 -1.54 10.34
CA ALA A 412 -9.70 -2.85 9.81
C ALA A 412 -10.77 -3.93 10.06
N LEU A 413 -11.36 -3.98 11.25
CA LEU A 413 -12.39 -4.98 11.59
C LEU A 413 -13.71 -4.72 10.86
N LEU A 414 -14.05 -3.45 10.64
CA LEU A 414 -15.24 -3.06 9.88
C LEU A 414 -15.10 -3.49 8.41
N ASP A 415 -13.92 -3.35 7.82
CA ASP A 415 -13.66 -3.83 6.47
C ASP A 415 -13.82 -5.36 6.38
N GLY A 416 -13.29 -6.10 7.36
CA GLY A 416 -13.50 -7.54 7.45
C GLY A 416 -14.98 -7.92 7.60
N PHE A 417 -15.73 -7.18 8.43
CA PHE A 417 -17.15 -7.41 8.65
C PHE A 417 -17.99 -7.13 7.40
N LYS A 418 -17.67 -6.10 6.62
CA LYS A 418 -18.34 -5.82 5.34
C LYS A 418 -18.16 -6.97 4.34
N MET A 419 -17.00 -7.60 4.34
CA MET A 419 -16.69 -8.73 3.45
C MET A 419 -17.39 -10.02 3.88
N ASP A 420 -17.48 -10.29 5.18
CA ASP A 420 -18.16 -11.47 5.74
C ASP A 420 -19.02 -11.09 6.98
N PRO A 421 -20.23 -10.55 6.75
CA PRO A 421 -21.11 -10.09 7.84
C PRO A 421 -21.62 -11.20 8.76
N GLY A 422 -21.49 -12.46 8.35
CA GLY A 422 -21.87 -13.63 9.16
C GLY A 422 -20.79 -14.10 10.13
N ASN A 423 -19.61 -13.47 10.11
CA ASN A 423 -18.46 -13.89 10.90
C ASN A 423 -18.53 -13.37 12.34
N SER A 424 -18.92 -14.25 13.27
CA SER A 424 -19.07 -13.90 14.68
C SER A 424 -17.75 -13.50 15.36
N GLU A 425 -16.60 -14.01 14.91
CA GLU A 425 -15.29 -13.61 15.45
C GLU A 425 -14.98 -12.14 15.13
N ILE A 426 -15.23 -11.74 13.88
CA ILE A 426 -15.00 -10.36 13.43
C ILE A 426 -16.00 -9.40 14.08
N GLU A 427 -17.27 -9.78 14.16
CA GLU A 427 -18.30 -8.96 14.80
C GLU A 427 -17.98 -8.70 16.28
N ASN A 428 -17.57 -9.74 17.01
CA ASN A 428 -17.21 -9.62 18.42
C ASN A 428 -15.95 -8.75 18.61
N ALA A 429 -14.91 -8.97 17.80
CA ALA A 429 -13.70 -8.16 17.84
C ALA A 429 -13.99 -6.69 17.50
N LEU A 430 -14.87 -6.42 16.53
CA LEU A 430 -15.27 -5.06 16.17
C LEU A 430 -16.00 -4.37 17.33
N ARG A 431 -16.89 -5.10 18.03
CA ARG A 431 -17.59 -4.58 19.20
C ARG A 431 -16.62 -4.22 20.33
N GLU A 432 -15.66 -5.10 20.60
CA GLU A 432 -14.61 -4.88 21.60
C GLU A 432 -13.73 -3.67 21.26
N ALA A 433 -13.37 -3.51 19.98
CA ALA A 433 -12.61 -2.36 19.49
C ALA A 433 -13.39 -1.05 19.67
N MET A 434 -14.68 -1.05 19.33
CA MET A 434 -15.56 0.12 19.52
C MET A 434 -15.74 0.49 20.99
N GLU A 435 -15.83 -0.49 21.89
CA GLU A 435 -15.89 -0.25 23.33
C GLU A 435 -14.58 0.33 23.86
N SER A 436 -13.44 -0.23 23.46
CA SER A 436 -12.11 0.23 23.85
C SER A 436 -11.83 1.66 23.37
N LEU A 437 -12.27 2.00 22.15
CA LEU A 437 -12.19 3.36 21.61
C LEU A 437 -12.99 4.37 22.46
N LYS A 438 -14.23 4.04 22.82
CA LYS A 438 -15.07 4.92 23.67
C LYS A 438 -14.46 5.16 25.04
N ILE A 439 -13.86 4.13 25.64
CA ILE A 439 -13.18 4.24 26.95
C ILE A 439 -11.95 5.15 26.82
N SER A 440 -11.14 4.97 25.77
CA SER A 440 -9.97 5.81 25.48
C SER A 440 -10.36 7.28 25.29
N ASP A 441 -11.42 7.56 24.53
CA ASP A 441 -11.87 8.94 24.26
C ASP A 441 -12.50 9.60 25.49
N GLY A 442 -13.22 8.83 26.32
CA GLY A 442 -13.73 9.31 27.61
C GLY A 442 -12.61 9.66 28.60
N ALA A 443 -11.52 8.87 28.62
CA ALA A 443 -10.35 9.15 29.46
C ALA A 443 -9.60 10.42 29.04
N LYS A 444 -9.52 10.71 27.73
CA LYS A 444 -8.93 11.94 27.19
C LYS A 444 -9.76 13.20 27.47
N LEU A 445 -11.07 13.08 27.71
CA LEU A 445 -11.96 14.21 28.04
C LEU A 445 -11.99 14.52 29.55
N THR A 446 -11.36 13.69 30.38
CA THR A 446 -11.37 13.78 31.85
C THR A 446 -9.98 14.04 32.44
N THR A 447 -8.97 14.18 31.59
CA THR A 447 -7.60 14.63 31.89
C THR A 447 -7.35 15.97 31.23
#